data_AF-A0A7X3QAM7-F1
#
_entry.id   AF-A0A7X3QAM7-F1
#
_cell.length_a   1.000
_cell.length_b   1.000
_cell.length_c   1.000
_cell.angle_alpha   90.00
_cell.angle_beta   90.00
_cell.angle_gamma   90.00
#
_symmetry.space_group_name_H-M   'P 1'
#
loop_
_entity.id
_entity.type
_entity.pdbx_description
1 polymer ?
#
loop_
_entity_poly.entity_id
_entity_poly.type
_entity_poly.pdbx_seq_one_letter_code
_entity_poly.pdbx_strand_id
1 'polypeptide(L)'
;MNTPDLAARLLLTADRELAAEARELAGQLDAENLRRREEEAAILRDARRRIMRDPDIAAQNALVVWGEEWHRGVIGIVASKLVDQFCRPVVVLAVDGDVAYGSGRSIPGFDLLQALEHCADLFTRFGGHRQAAGLELPAARLADLRQRLAQYANERLEPDDLAPRLAIDAPLPLTGIDSRLMEKLNALEPFGVGNRRPVFHAEAVEVVDGPRVIKDRHLAMTVRQGRARFRAMAWRAAEQEEFVRARRGALDVAFSLTENTWRNETSIELSVADVK
;
A
#
# COMPACT_ATOMS: atom_id res chain seq x y z
N MET A 1 -17.06 -6.89 -12.84
CA MET A 1 -16.58 -6.89 -11.44
C MET A 1 -17.61 -7.45 -10.46
N ASN A 2 -18.57 -8.26 -10.94
CA ASN A 2 -19.69 -8.83 -10.17
C ASN A 2 -19.95 -10.29 -10.57
N THR A 3 -18.91 -10.99 -11.05
CA THR A 3 -19.01 -12.36 -11.59
C THR A 3 -18.04 -13.27 -10.85
N PRO A 4 -18.27 -13.55 -9.56
CA PRO A 4 -17.43 -14.45 -8.78
C PRO A 4 -17.43 -15.88 -9.35
N ASP A 5 -18.45 -16.23 -10.11
CA ASP A 5 -18.61 -17.49 -10.83
C ASP A 5 -17.49 -17.76 -11.83
N LEU A 6 -16.95 -16.72 -12.51
CA LEU A 6 -15.85 -16.91 -13.46
C LEU A 6 -14.59 -17.44 -12.78
N ALA A 7 -14.25 -16.87 -11.61
CA ALA A 7 -13.11 -17.31 -10.82
C ALA A 7 -13.33 -18.73 -10.28
N ALA A 8 -14.52 -19.02 -9.75
CA ALA A 8 -14.86 -20.34 -9.27
C ALA A 8 -14.79 -21.39 -10.39
N ARG A 9 -15.35 -21.10 -11.57
CA ARG A 9 -15.29 -21.97 -12.74
C ARG A 9 -13.85 -22.26 -13.15
N LEU A 10 -13.02 -21.23 -13.29
CA LEU A 10 -11.61 -21.41 -13.66
C LEU A 10 -10.88 -22.34 -12.69
N LEU A 11 -11.10 -22.17 -11.39
CA LEU A 11 -10.45 -23.01 -10.37
C LEU A 11 -10.99 -24.45 -10.34
N LEU A 12 -12.23 -24.66 -10.79
CA LEU A 12 -12.86 -25.99 -10.88
C LEU A 12 -12.57 -26.71 -12.22
N THR A 13 -12.04 -26.00 -13.22
CA THR A 13 -11.57 -26.56 -14.49
C THR A 13 -10.28 -27.36 -14.28
N ALA A 14 -10.39 -28.62 -13.85
CA ALA A 14 -9.25 -29.46 -13.44
C ALA A 14 -8.67 -30.36 -14.55
N ASP A 15 -9.42 -30.61 -15.62
CA ASP A 15 -9.02 -31.57 -16.66
C ASP A 15 -8.19 -30.93 -17.77
N ARG A 16 -7.16 -31.65 -18.25
CA ARG A 16 -6.29 -31.20 -19.34
C ARG A 16 -7.05 -30.94 -20.65
N GLU A 17 -8.17 -31.61 -20.87
CA GLU A 17 -9.05 -31.41 -22.03
C GLU A 17 -9.76 -30.05 -21.98
N LEU A 18 -9.93 -29.48 -20.79
CA LEU A 18 -10.54 -28.17 -20.58
C LEU A 18 -9.51 -27.04 -20.57
N ALA A 19 -8.25 -27.30 -20.98
CA ALA A 19 -7.22 -26.27 -21.05
C ALA A 19 -7.59 -25.08 -21.95
N ALA A 20 -8.42 -25.29 -22.97
CA ALA A 20 -8.94 -24.21 -23.81
C ALA A 20 -9.92 -23.31 -23.02
N GLU A 21 -10.89 -23.91 -22.32
CA GLU A 21 -11.83 -23.18 -21.45
C GLU A 21 -11.10 -22.43 -20.34
N ALA A 22 -10.13 -23.08 -19.67
CA ALA A 22 -9.33 -22.43 -18.64
C ALA A 22 -8.58 -21.19 -19.16
N ARG A 23 -8.01 -21.24 -20.38
CA ARG A 23 -7.37 -20.06 -20.99
C ARG A 23 -8.37 -18.96 -21.30
N GLU A 24 -9.57 -19.30 -21.76
CA GLU A 24 -10.62 -18.34 -22.02
C GLU A 24 -11.08 -17.64 -20.73
N LEU A 25 -11.40 -18.41 -19.69
CA LEU A 25 -11.77 -17.89 -18.38
C LEU A 25 -10.67 -17.02 -17.77
N ALA A 26 -9.40 -17.43 -17.89
CA ALA A 26 -8.27 -16.63 -17.45
C ALA A 26 -8.17 -15.30 -18.20
N GLY A 27 -8.40 -15.29 -19.52
CA GLY A 27 -8.46 -14.06 -20.32
C GLY A 27 -9.59 -13.13 -19.89
N GLN A 28 -10.77 -13.67 -19.57
CA GLN A 28 -11.90 -12.89 -19.06
C GLN A 28 -11.58 -12.27 -17.69
N LEU A 29 -10.92 -13.02 -16.79
CA LEU A 29 -10.48 -12.51 -15.49
C LEU A 29 -9.38 -11.45 -15.62
N ASP A 30 -8.47 -11.58 -16.59
CA ASP A 30 -7.45 -10.58 -16.83
C ASP A 30 -8.06 -9.26 -17.33
N ALA A 31 -9.02 -9.33 -18.26
CA ALA A 31 -9.78 -8.16 -18.70
C ALA A 31 -10.57 -7.51 -17.54
N GLU A 32 -11.14 -8.31 -16.64
CA GLU A 32 -11.82 -7.81 -15.44
C GLU A 32 -10.85 -7.13 -14.46
N ASN A 33 -9.68 -7.72 -14.26
CA ASN A 33 -8.63 -7.16 -13.43
C ASN A 33 -8.08 -5.84 -14.01
N LEU A 34 -7.99 -5.71 -15.34
CA LEU A 34 -7.60 -4.47 -16.01
C LEU A 34 -8.64 -3.37 -15.74
N ARG A 35 -9.93 -3.65 -15.96
CA ARG A 35 -11.02 -2.71 -15.66
C ARG A 35 -11.02 -2.27 -14.20
N ARG A 36 -10.86 -3.22 -13.26
CA ARG A 36 -10.73 -2.90 -11.83
C ARG A 36 -9.57 -1.93 -11.56
N ARG A 37 -8.40 -2.13 -12.17
CA ARG A 37 -7.24 -1.25 -11.97
C ARG A 37 -7.49 0.16 -12.50
N GLU A 38 -8.19 0.29 -13.62
CA GLU A 38 -8.54 1.59 -14.21
C GLU A 38 -9.52 2.35 -13.30
N GLU A 39 -10.59 1.71 -12.85
CA GLU A 39 -11.55 2.29 -11.91
C GLU A 39 -10.87 2.66 -10.57
N GLU A 40 -10.04 1.76 -10.04
CA GLU A 40 -9.26 1.98 -8.82
C GLU A 40 -8.36 3.23 -8.94
N ALA A 41 -7.68 3.39 -10.08
CA ALA A 41 -6.84 4.55 -10.33
C ALA A 41 -7.64 5.85 -10.49
N ALA A 42 -8.83 5.79 -11.09
CA ALA A 42 -9.73 6.93 -11.22
C ALA A 42 -10.26 7.38 -9.85
N ILE A 43 -10.85 6.44 -9.09
CA ILE A 43 -11.42 6.71 -7.77
C ILE A 43 -10.34 7.20 -6.79
N LEU A 44 -9.17 6.56 -6.76
CA LEU A 44 -8.06 6.99 -5.91
C LEU A 44 -7.63 8.43 -6.19
N ARG A 45 -7.55 8.81 -7.48
CA ARG A 45 -7.15 10.16 -7.89
C ARG A 45 -8.18 11.20 -7.48
N ASP A 46 -9.46 10.88 -7.61
CA ASP A 46 -10.55 11.77 -7.20
C ASP A 46 -10.62 11.89 -5.66
N ALA A 47 -10.61 10.77 -4.94
CA ALA A 47 -10.60 10.74 -3.49
C ALA A 47 -9.42 11.52 -2.89
N ARG A 48 -8.20 11.31 -3.41
CA ARG A 48 -7.01 12.07 -3.00
C ARG A 48 -7.19 13.57 -3.25
N ARG A 49 -7.74 13.95 -4.41
CA ARG A 49 -7.98 15.36 -4.74
C ARG A 49 -8.96 16.00 -3.76
N ARG A 50 -10.05 15.31 -3.40
CA ARG A 50 -11.04 15.81 -2.43
C ARG A 50 -10.40 16.01 -1.05
N ILE A 51 -9.64 15.04 -0.55
CA ILE A 51 -8.93 15.14 0.74
C ILE A 51 -7.97 16.33 0.72
N MET A 52 -7.13 16.46 -0.30
CA MET A 52 -6.08 17.48 -0.32
C MET A 52 -6.60 18.90 -0.56
N ARG A 53 -7.79 19.06 -1.15
CA ARG A 53 -8.38 20.38 -1.43
C ARG A 53 -9.27 20.91 -0.31
N ASP A 54 -9.68 20.05 0.60
CA ASP A 54 -10.56 20.38 1.71
C ASP A 54 -9.78 20.34 3.02
N PRO A 55 -9.36 21.49 3.58
CA PRO A 55 -8.62 21.55 4.84
C PRO A 55 -9.38 20.92 6.00
N ASP A 56 -10.72 20.97 5.98
CA ASP A 56 -11.55 20.42 7.05
C ASP A 56 -11.54 18.89 7.03
N ILE A 57 -11.21 18.27 5.90
CA ILE A 57 -10.95 16.83 5.80
C ILE A 57 -9.48 16.53 6.08
N ALA A 58 -8.56 17.28 5.46
CA ALA A 58 -7.11 17.04 5.55
C ALA A 58 -6.57 17.13 6.99
N ALA A 59 -7.18 17.98 7.82
CA ALA A 59 -6.78 18.16 9.22
C ALA A 59 -7.19 16.99 10.12
N GLN A 60 -8.19 16.16 9.73
CA GLN A 60 -8.81 15.17 10.63
C GLN A 60 -7.98 13.89 10.76
N ASN A 61 -7.90 13.34 11.96
CA ASN A 61 -7.14 12.12 12.23
C ASN A 61 -7.78 10.87 11.59
N ALA A 62 -9.06 10.90 11.21
CA ALA A 62 -9.71 9.91 10.36
C ALA A 62 -10.36 10.58 9.13
N LEU A 63 -10.20 9.95 7.97
CA LEU A 63 -10.62 10.50 6.68
C LEU A 63 -11.90 9.79 6.19
N VAL A 64 -12.94 10.56 5.87
CA VAL A 64 -14.18 10.01 5.29
C VAL A 64 -14.49 10.71 3.98
N VAL A 65 -14.44 9.96 2.90
CA VAL A 65 -14.68 10.44 1.54
C VAL A 65 -15.70 9.58 0.82
N TRP A 66 -16.50 10.22 -0.02
CA TRP A 66 -17.48 9.53 -0.86
C TRP A 66 -17.51 10.13 -2.24
N GLY A 67 -18.07 9.38 -3.18
CA GLY A 67 -18.33 9.83 -4.53
C GLY A 67 -19.56 9.14 -5.12
N GLU A 68 -20.25 9.88 -5.96
CA GLU A 68 -21.22 9.32 -6.90
C GLU A 68 -20.45 8.52 -7.96
N GLU A 69 -21.05 7.44 -8.46
CA GLU A 69 -20.47 6.57 -9.51
C GLU A 69 -19.22 5.77 -9.11
N TRP A 70 -18.79 5.80 -7.84
CA TRP A 70 -17.68 4.96 -7.39
C TRP A 70 -18.10 3.48 -7.32
N HIS A 71 -17.30 2.59 -7.90
CA HIS A 71 -17.63 1.17 -7.94
C HIS A 71 -17.44 0.51 -6.56
N ARG A 72 -18.52 -0.08 -6.01
CA ARG A 72 -18.56 -0.72 -4.68
C ARG A 72 -17.50 -1.82 -4.49
N GLY A 73 -17.18 -2.57 -5.54
CA GLY A 73 -16.14 -3.60 -5.52
C GLY A 73 -14.70 -3.06 -5.40
N VAL A 74 -14.50 -1.75 -5.56
CA VAL A 74 -13.18 -1.12 -5.68
C VAL A 74 -12.83 -0.25 -4.48
N ILE A 75 -13.82 0.38 -3.83
CA ILE A 75 -13.62 1.33 -2.72
C ILE A 75 -12.77 0.76 -1.56
N GLY A 76 -12.79 -0.55 -1.32
CA GLY A 76 -11.96 -1.19 -0.30
C GLY A 76 -10.46 -1.17 -0.62
N ILE A 77 -10.08 -1.29 -1.90
CA ILE A 77 -8.68 -1.19 -2.34
C ILE A 77 -8.23 0.26 -2.26
N VAL A 78 -9.11 1.19 -2.65
CA VAL A 78 -8.84 2.62 -2.53
C VAL A 78 -8.63 3.03 -1.08
N ALA A 79 -9.47 2.54 -0.15
CA ALA A 79 -9.32 2.81 1.28
C ALA A 79 -7.94 2.36 1.79
N SER A 80 -7.48 1.16 1.44
CA SER A 80 -6.14 0.68 1.82
C SER A 80 -5.03 1.59 1.31
N LYS A 81 -5.10 2.01 0.04
CA LYS A 81 -4.09 2.92 -0.53
C LYS A 81 -4.09 4.31 0.10
N LEU A 82 -5.26 4.81 0.50
CA LEU A 82 -5.36 6.08 1.19
C LEU A 82 -4.82 5.97 2.63
N VAL A 83 -5.04 4.85 3.32
CA VAL A 83 -4.37 4.58 4.62
C VAL A 83 -2.86 4.61 4.45
N ASP A 84 -2.32 3.89 3.47
CA ASP A 84 -0.87 3.85 3.21
C ASP A 84 -0.30 5.24 2.91
N GLN A 85 -1.07 6.09 2.21
CA GLN A 85 -0.62 7.41 1.79
C GLN A 85 -0.72 8.47 2.89
N PHE A 86 -1.80 8.44 3.68
CA PHE A 86 -2.11 9.48 4.67
C PHE A 86 -1.79 9.06 6.11
N CYS A 87 -1.44 7.80 6.34
CA CYS A 87 -1.18 7.20 7.66
C CYS A 87 -2.30 7.48 8.67
N ARG A 88 -3.56 7.44 8.19
CA ARG A 88 -4.79 7.73 8.94
C ARG A 88 -5.81 6.64 8.65
N PRO A 89 -6.73 6.29 9.57
CA PRO A 89 -7.92 5.51 9.24
C PRO A 89 -8.71 6.19 8.13
N VAL A 90 -9.17 5.41 7.14
CA VAL A 90 -9.92 5.93 5.99
C VAL A 90 -11.19 5.12 5.77
N VAL A 91 -12.30 5.82 5.56
CA VAL A 91 -13.56 5.28 5.06
C VAL A 91 -13.84 5.87 3.68
N VAL A 92 -14.01 5.00 2.69
CA VAL A 92 -14.36 5.36 1.31
C VAL A 92 -15.75 4.84 1.02
N LEU A 93 -16.65 5.69 0.52
CA LEU A 93 -18.04 5.31 0.23
C LEU A 93 -18.44 5.55 -1.23
N ALA A 94 -19.18 4.61 -1.78
CA ALA A 94 -19.90 4.73 -3.04
C ALA A 94 -21.35 5.09 -2.76
N VAL A 95 -21.86 6.16 -3.37
CA VAL A 95 -23.25 6.59 -3.25
C VAL A 95 -24.06 6.03 -4.42
N ASP A 96 -25.19 5.38 -4.11
CA ASP A 96 -26.14 4.78 -5.05
C ASP A 96 -27.56 5.19 -4.64
N GLY A 97 -28.06 6.27 -5.26
CA GLY A 97 -29.32 6.91 -4.87
C GLY A 97 -29.26 7.41 -3.41
N ASP A 98 -30.23 6.99 -2.61
CA ASP A 98 -30.36 7.38 -1.20
C ASP A 98 -29.51 6.51 -0.24
N VAL A 99 -28.73 5.56 -0.76
CA VAL A 99 -27.93 4.63 0.04
C VAL A 99 -26.45 4.80 -0.30
N ALA A 100 -25.60 4.75 0.74
CA ALA A 100 -24.16 4.74 0.59
C ALA A 100 -23.59 3.41 1.11
N TYR A 101 -22.66 2.84 0.35
CA TYR A 101 -21.92 1.64 0.70
C TYR A 101 -20.46 2.00 0.93
N GLY A 102 -19.95 1.71 2.12
CA GLY A 102 -18.61 2.08 2.54
C GLY A 102 -17.69 0.89 2.79
N SER A 103 -16.40 1.11 2.56
CA SER A 103 -15.34 0.26 3.08
C SER A 103 -14.35 1.10 3.86
N GLY A 104 -14.06 0.69 5.09
CA GLY A 104 -13.09 1.31 5.97
C GLY A 104 -11.83 0.47 6.13
N ARG A 105 -10.70 1.15 6.29
CA ARG A 105 -9.39 0.57 6.63
C ARG A 105 -8.75 1.39 7.74
N SER A 106 -8.02 0.73 8.63
CA SER A 106 -7.43 1.36 9.81
C SER A 106 -5.91 1.34 9.79
N ILE A 107 -5.32 2.06 10.74
CA ILE A 107 -3.92 1.95 11.15
C ILE A 107 -3.81 1.09 12.43
N PRO A 108 -2.63 0.57 12.81
CA PRO A 108 -2.47 -0.26 14.01
C PRO A 108 -3.01 0.37 15.31
N GLY A 109 -2.80 1.67 15.49
CA GLY A 109 -3.20 2.44 16.67
C GLY A 109 -4.71 2.69 16.80
N PHE A 110 -5.51 2.42 15.77
CA PHE A 110 -6.93 2.77 15.76
C PHE A 110 -7.84 1.55 15.60
N ASP A 111 -8.84 1.42 16.47
CA ASP A 111 -9.88 0.40 16.33
C ASP A 111 -11.06 0.90 15.52
N LEU A 112 -11.08 0.52 14.24
CA LEU A 112 -12.11 0.97 13.33
C LEU A 112 -13.49 0.41 13.69
N LEU A 113 -13.57 -0.85 14.12
CA LEU A 113 -14.86 -1.45 14.47
C LEU A 113 -15.46 -0.72 15.68
N GLN A 114 -14.67 -0.49 16.72
CA GLN A 114 -15.11 0.25 17.90
C GLN A 114 -15.58 1.67 17.56
N ALA A 115 -14.87 2.35 16.64
CA ALA A 115 -15.25 3.68 16.19
C ALA A 115 -16.58 3.69 15.41
N LEU A 116 -16.86 2.63 14.64
CA LEU A 116 -18.14 2.45 13.98
C LEU A 116 -19.25 2.08 14.96
N GLU A 117 -18.98 1.25 15.97
CA GLU A 117 -19.94 0.95 17.05
C GLU A 117 -20.36 2.22 17.80
N HIS A 118 -19.45 3.18 17.99
CA HIS A 118 -19.77 4.50 18.55
C HIS A 118 -20.75 5.32 17.69
N CYS A 119 -20.81 5.04 16.38
CA CYS A 119 -21.69 5.70 15.41
C CYS A 119 -22.84 4.78 14.96
N ALA A 120 -23.17 3.72 15.73
CA ALA A 120 -24.05 2.64 15.29
C ALA A 120 -25.42 3.10 14.79
N ASP A 121 -25.96 4.19 15.35
CA ASP A 121 -27.26 4.77 14.99
C ASP A 121 -27.33 5.34 13.56
N LEU A 122 -26.18 5.55 12.92
CA LEU A 122 -26.10 6.06 11.55
C LEU A 122 -26.28 4.98 10.49
N PHE A 123 -26.00 3.72 10.82
CA PHE A 123 -25.89 2.65 9.83
C PHE A 123 -27.17 1.85 9.69
N THR A 124 -27.49 1.47 8.46
CA THR A 124 -28.43 0.39 8.16
C THR A 124 -27.79 -0.96 8.49
N ARG A 125 -26.50 -1.11 8.17
CA ARG A 125 -25.70 -2.31 8.45
C ARG A 125 -24.22 -1.95 8.52
N PHE A 126 -23.48 -2.55 9.44
CA PHE A 126 -22.03 -2.47 9.48
C PHE A 126 -21.44 -3.72 10.12
N GLY A 127 -20.14 -3.96 9.90
CA GLY A 127 -19.41 -5.05 10.53
C GLY A 127 -17.98 -5.13 10.04
N GLY A 128 -17.15 -5.91 10.73
CA GLY A 128 -15.75 -6.08 10.39
C GLY A 128 -14.89 -6.38 11.60
N HIS A 129 -13.67 -5.87 11.57
CA HIS A 129 -12.66 -6.05 12.61
C HIS A 129 -11.87 -4.74 12.80
N ARG A 130 -10.97 -4.74 13.77
CA ARG A 130 -10.10 -3.60 14.12
C ARG A 130 -9.48 -2.85 12.93
N GLN A 131 -9.05 -3.58 11.89
CA GLN A 131 -8.32 -3.04 10.74
C GLN A 131 -9.16 -2.81 9.48
N ALA A 132 -10.35 -3.39 9.38
CA ALA A 132 -11.17 -3.31 8.18
C ALA A 132 -12.65 -3.49 8.51
N ALA A 133 -13.50 -2.68 7.89
CA ALA A 133 -14.95 -2.76 8.07
C ALA A 133 -15.70 -2.48 6.76
N GLY A 134 -16.90 -3.06 6.66
CA GLY A 134 -17.90 -2.72 5.64
C GLY A 134 -19.10 -2.07 6.31
N LEU A 135 -19.69 -1.09 5.63
CA LEU A 135 -20.82 -0.32 6.18
C LEU A 135 -21.80 0.11 5.09
N GLU A 136 -23.03 0.35 5.51
CA GLU A 136 -24.16 0.75 4.70
C GLU A 136 -25.01 1.73 5.50
N LEU A 137 -25.34 2.88 4.93
CA LEU A 137 -26.10 3.93 5.58
C LEU A 137 -26.88 4.79 4.58
N PRO A 138 -27.94 5.50 5.00
CA PRO A 138 -28.57 6.50 4.16
C PRO A 138 -27.58 7.59 3.74
N ALA A 139 -27.59 7.99 2.47
CA ALA A 139 -26.69 9.02 1.93
C ALA A 139 -26.82 10.36 2.68
N ALA A 140 -28.01 10.68 3.19
CA ALA A 140 -28.26 11.85 4.03
C ALA A 140 -27.44 11.89 5.34
N ARG A 141 -26.91 10.75 5.80
CA ARG A 141 -26.11 10.61 7.04
C ARG A 141 -24.60 10.69 6.82
N LEU A 142 -24.13 10.89 5.57
CA LEU A 142 -22.69 10.90 5.25
C LEU A 142 -21.92 12.01 5.98
N ALA A 143 -22.51 13.19 6.10
CA ALA A 143 -21.90 14.30 6.84
C ALA A 143 -21.77 13.98 8.34
N ASP A 144 -22.83 13.43 8.94
CA ASP A 144 -22.84 12.99 10.35
C ASP A 144 -21.75 11.93 10.60
N LEU A 145 -21.62 10.96 9.70
CA LEU A 145 -20.57 9.93 9.79
C LEU A 145 -19.18 10.56 9.76
N ARG A 146 -18.91 11.45 8.80
CA ARG A 146 -17.62 12.13 8.68
C ARG A 146 -17.29 12.87 9.98
N GLN A 147 -18.23 13.63 10.51
CA GLN A 147 -18.02 14.42 11.71
C GLN A 147 -17.76 13.54 12.94
N ARG A 148 -18.63 12.56 13.22
CA ARG A 148 -18.52 11.72 14.42
C ARG A 148 -17.28 10.83 14.39
N LEU A 149 -16.93 10.27 13.23
CA LEU A 149 -15.74 9.43 13.10
C LEU A 149 -14.45 10.25 13.22
N ALA A 150 -14.42 11.45 12.61
CA ALA A 150 -13.29 12.38 12.76
C ALA A 150 -13.11 12.79 14.23
N GLN A 151 -14.19 13.16 14.92
CA GLN A 151 -14.15 13.50 16.34
C GLN A 151 -13.62 12.33 17.18
N TYR A 152 -14.17 11.12 17.00
CA TYR A 152 -13.75 9.94 17.75
C TYR A 152 -12.25 9.65 17.58
N ALA A 153 -11.73 9.83 16.35
CA ALA A 153 -10.32 9.67 16.03
C ALA A 153 -9.44 10.79 16.60
N ASN A 154 -9.88 12.04 16.52
CA ASN A 154 -9.14 13.19 17.06
C ASN A 154 -8.95 13.12 18.58
N GLU A 155 -9.93 12.56 19.30
CA GLU A 155 -9.87 12.40 20.76
C GLU A 155 -8.94 11.26 21.22
N ARG A 156 -8.53 10.36 20.31
CA ARG A 156 -7.85 9.09 20.65
C ARG A 156 -6.51 8.88 19.97
N LEU A 157 -6.29 9.49 18.81
CA LEU A 157 -5.05 9.36 18.06
C LEU A 157 -4.13 10.52 18.39
N GLU A 158 -2.90 10.19 18.73
CA GLU A 158 -1.82 11.13 18.95
C GLU A 158 -1.01 11.34 17.65
N PRO A 159 -0.25 12.44 17.52
CA PRO A 159 0.58 12.68 16.34
C PRO A 159 1.54 11.52 16.00
N ASP A 160 2.03 10.80 17.02
CA ASP A 160 2.93 9.65 16.85
C ASP A 160 2.23 8.42 16.26
N ASP A 161 0.91 8.28 16.42
CA ASP A 161 0.11 7.22 15.77
C ASP A 161 0.00 7.44 14.25
N LEU A 162 0.05 8.70 13.83
CA LEU A 162 -0.12 9.13 12.44
C LEU A 162 1.21 9.23 11.68
N ALA A 163 2.34 9.08 12.38
CA ALA A 163 3.65 9.15 11.79
C ALA A 163 3.94 7.89 10.96
N PRO A 164 4.43 8.03 9.70
CA PRO A 164 4.94 6.89 8.95
C PRO A 164 6.06 6.19 9.73
N ARG A 165 5.98 4.87 9.89
CA ARG A 165 7.00 4.08 10.59
C ARG A 165 7.61 3.04 9.66
N LEU A 166 8.93 2.98 9.67
CA LEU A 166 9.70 1.91 9.05
C LEU A 166 10.31 1.05 10.16
N ALA A 167 9.89 -0.22 10.24
CA ALA A 167 10.52 -1.18 11.13
C ALA A 167 11.86 -1.62 10.52
N ILE A 168 12.95 -1.47 11.28
CA ILE A 168 14.28 -1.96 10.93
C ILE A 168 14.54 -3.21 11.77
N ASP A 169 14.83 -4.33 11.12
CA ASP A 169 15.05 -5.61 11.79
C ASP A 169 16.46 -5.70 12.38
N ALA A 170 17.47 -5.18 11.66
CA ALA A 170 18.86 -5.19 12.13
C ALA A 170 19.75 -4.19 11.39
N PRO A 171 20.85 -3.71 12.02
CA PRO A 171 21.93 -3.06 11.29
C PRO A 171 22.67 -4.08 10.42
N LEU A 172 22.98 -3.72 9.17
CA LEU A 172 23.75 -4.52 8.24
C LEU A 172 24.62 -3.61 7.36
N PRO A 173 25.92 -3.45 7.67
CA PRO A 173 26.85 -2.80 6.77
C PRO A 173 26.86 -3.50 5.41
N LEU A 174 26.99 -2.75 4.31
CA LEU A 174 27.02 -3.31 2.96
C LEU A 174 28.20 -4.28 2.78
N THR A 175 29.30 -4.10 3.53
CA THR A 175 30.44 -5.03 3.52
C THR A 175 30.13 -6.40 4.13
N GLY A 176 29.01 -6.54 4.85
CA GLY A 176 28.54 -7.82 5.39
C GLY A 176 27.58 -8.57 4.45
N ILE A 177 27.30 -8.02 3.26
CA ILE A 177 26.41 -8.65 2.28
C ILE A 177 27.22 -9.60 1.40
N ASP A 178 26.87 -10.89 1.45
CA ASP A 178 27.40 -11.94 0.59
C ASP A 178 26.32 -12.95 0.20
N SER A 179 26.69 -13.92 -0.66
CA SER A 179 25.77 -14.97 -1.11
C SER A 179 25.27 -15.86 0.03
N ARG A 180 26.10 -16.09 1.05
CA ARG A 180 25.73 -16.94 2.19
C ARG A 180 24.66 -16.27 3.06
N LEU A 181 24.72 -14.95 3.24
CA LEU A 181 23.65 -14.20 3.87
C LEU A 181 22.37 -14.31 3.05
N MET A 182 22.45 -14.13 1.72
CA MET A 182 21.30 -14.24 0.83
C MET A 182 20.63 -15.62 0.92
N GLU A 183 21.41 -16.71 0.92
CA GLU A 183 20.90 -18.08 1.10
C GLU A 183 20.12 -18.25 2.42
N LYS A 184 20.64 -17.70 3.52
CA LYS A 184 19.95 -17.73 4.82
C LYS A 184 18.65 -16.93 4.81
N LEU A 185 18.61 -15.81 4.11
CA LEU A 185 17.39 -15.01 3.98
C LEU A 185 16.36 -15.71 3.10
N ASN A 186 16.79 -16.35 2.00
CA ASN A 186 15.92 -17.16 1.16
C ASN A 186 15.32 -18.35 1.93
N ALA A 187 16.02 -18.90 2.92
CA ALA A 187 15.48 -19.94 3.80
C ALA A 187 14.33 -19.46 4.73
N LEU A 188 14.09 -18.15 4.83
CA LEU A 188 12.94 -17.58 5.56
C LEU A 188 11.66 -17.50 4.71
N GLU A 189 11.73 -17.83 3.42
CA GLU A 189 10.56 -17.84 2.55
C GLU A 189 9.53 -18.90 2.96
N PRO A 190 8.22 -18.68 2.71
CA PRO A 190 7.64 -17.59 1.92
C PRO A 190 7.45 -16.28 2.71
N PHE A 191 7.80 -15.15 2.07
CA PHE A 191 7.50 -13.83 2.62
C PHE A 191 6.06 -13.40 2.37
N GLY A 192 5.48 -12.65 3.30
CA GLY A 192 4.12 -12.13 3.22
C GLY A 192 3.68 -11.42 4.49
N VAL A 193 2.36 -11.32 4.68
CA VAL A 193 1.79 -10.82 5.93
C VAL A 193 2.18 -11.76 7.07
N GLY A 194 2.77 -11.22 8.15
CA GLY A 194 3.27 -12.01 9.29
C GLY A 194 4.70 -12.54 9.13
N ASN A 195 5.28 -12.50 7.93
CA ASN A 195 6.67 -12.85 7.66
C ASN A 195 7.23 -11.92 6.58
N ARG A 196 7.46 -10.66 6.94
CA ARG A 196 7.93 -9.66 5.96
C ARG A 196 9.38 -9.93 5.61
N ARG A 197 9.78 -9.55 4.39
CA ARG A 197 11.19 -9.55 4.01
C ARG A 197 11.95 -8.63 4.96
N PRO A 198 13.10 -9.05 5.53
CA PRO A 198 13.82 -8.22 6.48
C PRO A 198 14.26 -6.88 5.87
N VAL A 199 14.14 -5.81 6.65
CA VAL A 199 14.64 -4.47 6.34
C VAL A 199 15.84 -4.21 7.24
N PHE A 200 16.98 -3.96 6.61
CA PHE A 200 18.23 -3.66 7.28
C PHE A 200 18.57 -2.18 7.19
N HIS A 201 19.49 -1.74 8.04
CA HIS A 201 20.00 -0.38 8.08
C HIS A 201 21.53 -0.33 7.90
N ALA A 202 22.02 0.55 7.03
CA ALA A 202 23.43 0.89 6.89
C ALA A 202 23.64 2.40 6.93
N GLU A 203 24.60 2.84 7.74
CA GLU A 203 25.00 4.25 7.85
C GLU A 203 26.15 4.59 6.90
N ALA A 204 26.33 5.89 6.61
CA ALA A 204 27.45 6.41 5.84
C ALA A 204 27.66 5.71 4.47
N VAL A 205 26.55 5.49 3.76
CA VAL A 205 26.52 4.90 2.43
C VAL A 205 26.67 5.98 1.36
N GLU A 206 27.59 5.80 0.43
CA GLU A 206 27.84 6.76 -0.65
C GLU A 206 27.12 6.36 -1.94
N VAL A 207 26.53 7.32 -2.65
CA VAL A 207 26.01 7.14 -4.00
C VAL A 207 27.10 7.46 -5.03
N VAL A 208 27.63 6.41 -5.65
CA VAL A 208 28.74 6.48 -6.61
C VAL A 208 28.29 6.56 -8.06
N ASP A 209 27.07 6.14 -8.37
CA ASP A 209 26.44 6.31 -9.69
C ASP A 209 24.94 6.57 -9.54
N GLY A 210 24.40 7.54 -10.29
CA GLY A 210 23.06 8.09 -10.07
C GLY A 210 23.00 9.18 -8.99
N PRO A 211 21.84 9.42 -8.36
CA PRO A 211 20.56 8.75 -8.61
C PRO A 211 20.00 9.08 -10.00
N ARG A 212 19.17 8.19 -10.57
CA ARG A 212 18.47 8.38 -11.84
C ARG A 212 17.01 7.98 -11.69
N VAL A 213 16.10 8.82 -12.18
CA VAL A 213 14.69 8.48 -12.26
C VAL A 213 14.46 7.47 -13.41
N ILE A 214 13.75 6.39 -13.10
CA ILE A 214 13.39 5.32 -14.03
C ILE A 214 11.87 5.27 -14.16
N LYS A 215 11.37 5.29 -15.40
CA LYS A 215 9.93 5.28 -15.73
C LYS A 215 9.14 6.34 -14.96
N ASP A 216 9.73 7.52 -14.78
CA ASP A 216 9.14 8.68 -14.09
C ASP A 216 8.67 8.41 -12.65
N ARG A 217 9.14 7.33 -12.03
CA ARG A 217 8.57 6.82 -10.78
C ARG A 217 9.58 6.25 -9.79
N HIS A 218 10.61 5.59 -10.26
CA HIS A 218 11.55 4.86 -9.41
C HIS A 218 12.91 5.54 -9.41
N LEU A 219 13.69 5.35 -8.33
CA LEU A 219 15.05 5.86 -8.25
C LEU A 219 16.02 4.69 -8.34
N ALA A 220 16.89 4.69 -9.34
CA ALA A 220 17.96 3.73 -9.50
C ALA A 220 19.31 4.40 -9.19
N MET A 221 20.14 3.71 -8.42
CA MET A 221 21.47 4.20 -8.08
C MET A 221 22.43 3.03 -7.83
N THR A 222 23.71 3.34 -7.78
CA THR A 222 24.73 2.41 -7.25
C THR A 222 25.30 3.00 -5.98
N VAL A 223 25.22 2.22 -4.90
CA VAL A 223 25.71 2.62 -3.59
C VAL A 223 27.01 1.91 -3.25
N ARG A 224 27.82 2.53 -2.39
CA ARG A 224 29.11 2.05 -1.92
C ARG A 224 29.24 2.24 -0.42
N GLN A 225 29.82 1.26 0.25
CA GLN A 225 30.34 1.39 1.61
C GLN A 225 31.66 0.62 1.70
N GLY A 226 32.76 1.34 1.91
CA GLY A 226 34.11 0.75 1.80
C GLY A 226 34.36 0.15 0.41
N ARG A 227 34.65 -1.16 0.36
CA ARG A 227 34.87 -1.90 -0.89
C ARG A 227 33.58 -2.51 -1.49
N ALA A 228 32.51 -2.56 -0.72
CA ALA A 228 31.25 -3.14 -1.16
C ALA A 228 30.48 -2.16 -2.04
N ARG A 229 29.91 -2.66 -3.13
CA ARG A 229 29.16 -1.87 -4.11
C ARG A 229 27.96 -2.66 -4.60
N PHE A 230 26.78 -2.06 -4.54
CA PHE A 230 25.53 -2.70 -4.93
C PHE A 230 24.68 -1.78 -5.79
N ARG A 231 23.95 -2.37 -6.73
CA ARG A 231 22.82 -1.70 -7.35
C ARG A 231 21.70 -1.57 -6.33
N ALA A 232 21.08 -0.40 -6.29
CA ALA A 232 20.01 -0.07 -5.38
C ALA A 232 18.83 0.52 -6.15
N MET A 233 17.63 0.04 -5.81
CA MET A 233 16.36 0.45 -6.39
C MET A 233 15.43 0.94 -5.29
N ALA A 234 15.08 2.23 -5.30
CA ALA A 234 14.04 2.79 -4.44
C ALA A 234 12.74 2.91 -5.25
N TRP A 235 11.71 2.18 -4.85
CA TRP A 235 10.45 2.14 -5.59
C TRP A 235 9.56 3.33 -5.24
N ARG A 236 9.01 4.01 -6.26
CA ARG A 236 8.12 5.18 -6.06
C ARG A 236 8.80 6.39 -5.40
N ALA A 237 10.13 6.46 -5.47
CA ALA A 237 10.95 7.47 -4.81
C ALA A 237 11.54 8.51 -5.77
N ALA A 238 10.91 8.75 -6.94
CA ALA A 238 11.39 9.75 -7.90
C ALA A 238 11.55 11.15 -7.27
N GLU A 239 10.66 11.54 -6.35
CA GLU A 239 10.72 12.82 -5.64
C GLU A 239 11.92 12.96 -4.68
N GLN A 240 12.56 11.84 -4.29
CA GLN A 240 13.74 11.85 -3.44
C GLN A 240 15.04 12.09 -4.23
N GLU A 241 14.98 12.24 -5.56
CA GLU A 241 16.17 12.38 -6.40
C GLU A 241 17.08 13.52 -5.94
N GLU A 242 16.52 14.72 -5.73
CA GLU A 242 17.29 15.91 -5.34
C GLU A 242 17.91 15.72 -3.94
N PHE A 243 17.14 15.16 -3.01
CA PHE A 243 17.61 14.87 -1.65
C PHE A 243 18.82 13.92 -1.67
N VAL A 244 18.71 12.80 -2.38
CA VAL A 244 19.78 11.80 -2.52
C VAL A 244 20.99 12.40 -3.23
N ARG A 245 20.77 13.20 -4.28
CA ARG A 245 21.85 13.85 -5.03
C ARG A 245 22.64 14.82 -4.16
N ALA A 246 21.95 15.61 -3.33
CA ALA A 246 22.57 16.57 -2.42
C ALA A 246 23.36 15.89 -1.29
N ARG A 247 22.95 14.70 -0.86
CA ARG A 247 23.57 13.95 0.26
C ARG A 247 24.38 12.72 -0.16
N ARG A 248 24.73 12.63 -1.45
CA ARG A 248 25.39 11.46 -2.06
C ARG A 248 26.67 10.96 -1.37
N GLY A 249 27.31 11.77 -0.51
CA GLY A 249 28.56 11.43 0.17
C GLY A 249 28.39 10.53 1.40
N ALA A 250 27.24 10.59 2.08
CA ALA A 250 26.95 9.79 3.26
C ALA A 250 25.44 9.82 3.53
N LEU A 251 24.77 8.70 3.26
CA LEU A 251 23.36 8.46 3.55
C LEU A 251 23.20 7.34 4.56
N ASP A 252 22.19 7.45 5.39
CA ASP A 252 21.64 6.31 6.11
C ASP A 252 20.60 5.65 5.18
N VAL A 253 20.73 4.35 4.96
CA VAL A 253 19.92 3.61 3.99
C VAL A 253 19.22 2.46 4.70
N ALA A 254 17.89 2.44 4.58
CA ALA A 254 17.07 1.29 4.95
C ALA A 254 16.76 0.46 3.70
N PHE A 255 17.05 -0.85 3.73
CA PHE A 255 16.95 -1.69 2.53
C PHE A 255 16.65 -3.16 2.84
N SER A 256 16.02 -3.83 1.89
CA SER A 256 15.94 -5.30 1.85
C SER A 256 16.86 -5.85 0.77
N LEU A 257 17.38 -7.06 0.98
CA LEU A 257 18.15 -7.78 -0.04
C LEU A 257 17.21 -8.50 -1.03
N THR A 258 17.51 -8.36 -2.31
CA THR A 258 16.80 -9.01 -3.41
C THR A 258 17.79 -9.59 -4.40
N GLU A 259 17.39 -10.65 -5.10
CA GLU A 259 18.16 -11.21 -6.20
C GLU A 259 17.58 -10.74 -7.53
N ASN A 260 18.45 -10.30 -8.44
CA ASN A 260 18.10 -10.00 -9.81
C ASN A 260 18.82 -10.99 -10.74
N THR A 261 18.05 -11.80 -11.46
CA THR A 261 18.57 -12.74 -12.46
C THR A 261 18.36 -12.16 -13.85
N TRP A 262 19.45 -11.82 -14.52
CA TRP A 262 19.44 -11.32 -15.89
C TRP A 262 20.43 -12.12 -16.74
N ARG A 263 19.99 -12.65 -17.88
CA ARG A 263 20.81 -13.48 -18.79
C ARG A 263 21.58 -14.60 -18.06
N ASN A 264 20.92 -15.30 -17.13
CA ASN A 264 21.47 -16.36 -16.29
C ASN A 264 22.55 -15.94 -15.29
N GLU A 265 22.79 -14.64 -15.11
CA GLU A 265 23.62 -14.11 -14.02
C GLU A 265 22.70 -13.60 -12.91
N THR A 266 22.87 -14.13 -11.70
CA THR A 266 22.17 -13.66 -10.51
C THR A 266 23.08 -12.72 -9.74
N SER A 267 22.57 -11.54 -9.42
CA SER A 267 23.26 -10.54 -8.60
C SER A 267 22.40 -10.13 -7.42
N ILE A 268 23.04 -9.80 -6.31
CA ILE A 268 22.36 -9.22 -5.14
C ILE A 268 22.17 -7.72 -5.39
N GLU A 269 20.94 -7.25 -5.21
CA GLU A 269 20.56 -5.85 -5.28
C GLU A 269 19.89 -5.41 -3.97
N LEU A 270 19.94 -4.10 -3.70
CA LEU A 270 19.24 -3.49 -2.57
C LEU A 270 17.89 -2.94 -3.04
N SER A 271 16.80 -3.43 -2.47
CA SER A 271 15.51 -2.75 -2.56
C SER A 271 15.43 -1.74 -1.42
N VAL A 272 15.65 -0.46 -1.74
CA VAL A 272 15.69 0.63 -0.77
C VAL A 272 14.27 0.98 -0.34
N ALA A 273 14.04 0.94 0.98
CA ALA A 273 12.79 1.30 1.61
C ALA A 273 12.76 2.80 1.95
N ASP A 274 13.87 3.35 2.44
CA ASP A 274 14.01 4.79 2.73
C ASP A 274 15.49 5.22 2.81
N VAL A 275 15.73 6.53 2.73
CA VAL A 275 17.06 7.16 2.80
C VAL A 275 17.01 8.42 3.65
N LYS A 276 18.07 8.68 4.42
CA LYS A 276 18.20 9.86 5.29
C LYS A 276 19.58 10.50 5.22
#